data_AF-A0A3Q0JBK9-F1
#
_entry.id   AF-A0A3Q0JBK9-F1
#
_cell.length_a   1.000
_cell.length_b   1.000
_cell.length_c   1.000
_cell.angle_alpha   90.00
_cell.angle_beta   90.00
_cell.angle_gamma   90.00
#
_symmetry.space_group_name_H-M   'P 1'
#
loop_
_entity.id
_entity.type
_entity.pdbx_description
1 polymer ?
#
loop_
_entity_poly.entity_id
_entity_poly.type
_entity_poly.pdbx_seq_one_letter_code
_entity_poly.pdbx_strand_id
1 'polypeptide(L)'
;MERLLAEKSDMYKDYMGLGDADEIGDEKSSTKLSFCRQFFDEKWSKNRNVTYMDWSTQHPELLLASYHRNKEAPNEPDGVCLIWNTKFKKTTPEFEFFCQSPVLSCCFAKFIHL
;
A
#
# COMPACT_ATOMS: atom_id res chain seq x y z
N MET A 1 -19.17 8.55 18.04
CA MET A 1 -20.34 8.31 17.18
C MET A 1 -19.93 8.70 15.77
N GLU A 2 -19.08 7.89 15.13
CA GLU A 2 -18.50 8.15 13.79
C GLU A 2 -18.32 6.83 13.03
N ARG A 3 -19.27 5.91 13.20
CA ARG A 3 -19.30 4.59 12.53
C ARG A 3 -20.27 4.55 11.34
N LEU A 4 -20.80 5.71 10.93
CA LEU A 4 -21.92 5.81 9.97
C LEU A 4 -21.56 6.45 8.62
N LEU A 5 -20.29 6.72 8.31
CA LEU A 5 -19.88 7.34 7.03
C LEU A 5 -18.99 6.46 6.14
N ALA A 6 -18.73 5.22 6.53
CA ALA A 6 -17.91 4.28 5.74
C ALA A 6 -18.73 3.25 4.95
N GLU A 7 -20.06 3.29 5.06
CA GLU A 7 -20.95 2.46 4.25
C GLU A 7 -21.50 3.34 3.13
N LYS A 8 -20.72 3.47 2.05
CA LYS A 8 -21.24 4.03 0.80
C LYS A 8 -22.07 2.92 0.15
N SER A 9 -23.31 2.77 0.62
CA SER A 9 -24.31 1.92 -0.01
C SER A 9 -24.46 2.38 -1.46
N ASP A 10 -24.04 1.55 -2.41
CA ASP A 10 -24.35 1.73 -3.83
C ASP A 10 -25.86 1.51 -4.04
N MET A 11 -26.64 2.53 -3.70
CA MET A 11 -28.10 2.63 -3.81
C MET A 11 -28.52 2.95 -5.26
N TYR A 12 -27.93 2.32 -6.27
CA TYR A 12 -28.27 2.59 -7.68
C TYR A 12 -28.58 1.34 -8.51
N LYS A 13 -28.91 0.22 -7.85
CA LYS A 13 -29.17 -1.06 -8.52
C LYS A 13 -30.64 -1.42 -8.72
N ASP A 14 -31.56 -0.48 -8.51
CA ASP A 14 -32.98 -0.71 -8.72
C ASP A 14 -33.60 0.43 -9.55
N TYR A 15 -33.34 0.48 -10.86
CA TYR A 15 -34.27 1.09 -11.84
C TYR A 15 -33.96 0.78 -13.31
N MET A 16 -33.62 -0.47 -13.64
CA MET A 16 -33.76 -0.97 -15.03
C MET A 16 -34.41 -2.34 -14.98
N GLY A 17 -35.69 -2.35 -14.60
CA GLY A 17 -36.56 -3.48 -14.87
C GLY A 17 -37.01 -3.41 -16.32
N LEU A 18 -36.54 -4.32 -17.17
CA LEU A 18 -37.27 -4.81 -18.34
C LEU A 18 -36.66 -6.13 -18.86
N GLY A 19 -37.43 -7.21 -18.76
CA GLY A 19 -37.48 -8.28 -19.76
C GLY A 19 -36.50 -9.44 -19.66
N ASP A 20 -37.07 -10.65 -19.51
CA ASP A 20 -36.49 -11.92 -19.97
C ASP A 20 -35.76 -11.79 -21.32
N ALA A 21 -34.56 -12.38 -21.41
CA ALA A 21 -34.17 -13.34 -22.44
C ALA A 21 -32.65 -13.57 -22.39
N ASP A 22 -32.26 -14.83 -22.47
CA ASP A 22 -30.90 -15.33 -22.64
C ASP A 22 -30.07 -14.53 -23.65
N GLU A 23 -28.99 -13.88 -23.20
CA GLU A 23 -27.81 -13.62 -24.04
C GLU A 23 -26.54 -13.84 -23.23
N ILE A 24 -25.96 -15.04 -23.42
CA ILE A 24 -24.53 -15.31 -23.53
C ILE A 24 -23.72 -14.78 -22.35
N GLY A 25 -23.45 -15.70 -21.40
CA GLY A 25 -22.46 -15.50 -20.35
C GLY A 25 -21.18 -14.89 -20.91
N ASP A 26 -20.94 -13.61 -20.58
CA ASP A 26 -19.66 -12.99 -20.74
C ASP A 26 -18.74 -13.64 -19.71
N GLU A 27 -18.12 -14.74 -20.15
CA GLU A 27 -17.03 -15.49 -19.52
C GLU A 27 -15.75 -14.63 -19.48
N LYS A 28 -15.91 -13.36 -19.08
CA LYS A 28 -14.83 -12.55 -18.56
C LYS A 28 -15.03 -12.57 -17.06
N SER A 29 -14.34 -13.49 -16.41
CA SER A 29 -13.94 -13.31 -15.02
C SER A 29 -13.18 -11.99 -14.95
N SER A 30 -13.93 -10.89 -14.80
CA SER A 30 -13.40 -9.56 -14.63
C SER A 30 -12.67 -9.59 -13.30
N THR A 31 -11.35 -9.70 -13.37
CA THR A 31 -10.47 -9.71 -12.20
C THR A 31 -10.77 -8.46 -11.40
N LYS A 32 -11.58 -8.60 -10.34
CA LYS A 32 -12.01 -7.50 -9.50
C LYS A 32 -10.82 -7.05 -8.65
N LEU A 33 -10.16 -5.98 -9.07
CA LEU A 33 -9.15 -5.31 -8.26
C LEU A 33 -9.86 -4.49 -7.19
N SER A 34 -9.69 -4.87 -5.93
CA SER A 34 -10.12 -4.09 -4.78
C SER A 34 -8.93 -3.32 -4.21
N PHE A 35 -9.17 -2.09 -3.77
CA PHE A 35 -8.18 -1.34 -3.02
C PHE A 35 -7.97 -1.99 -1.65
N CYS A 36 -6.80 -2.61 -1.45
CA CYS A 36 -6.47 -3.26 -0.18
C CYS A 36 -6.08 -2.23 0.89
N ARG A 37 -5.12 -1.37 0.57
CA ARG A 37 -4.54 -0.42 1.52
C ARG A 37 -3.65 0.63 0.85
N GLN A 38 -3.56 1.79 1.46
CA GLN A 38 -2.57 2.82 1.16
C GLN A 38 -1.80 3.15 2.43
N PHE A 39 -0.49 3.25 2.26
CA PHE A 39 0.42 3.73 3.29
C PHE A 39 0.97 5.08 2.84
N PHE A 40 0.86 6.07 3.71
CA PHE A 40 1.34 7.42 3.43
C PHE A 40 1.76 8.08 4.74
N ASP A 41 2.99 8.57 4.76
CA ASP A 41 3.55 9.38 5.83
C ASP A 41 4.00 10.74 5.27
N GLU A 42 3.60 11.82 5.93
CA GLU A 42 3.87 13.18 5.46
C GLU A 42 5.36 13.55 5.52
N LYS A 43 6.12 12.96 6.44
CA LYS A 43 7.52 13.29 6.65
C LYS A 43 8.43 12.50 5.71
N TRP A 44 8.17 11.21 5.56
CA TRP A 44 9.11 10.29 4.89
C TRP A 44 8.65 9.75 3.54
N SER A 45 7.36 9.86 3.20
CA SER A 45 6.85 9.38 1.90
C SER A 45 6.47 10.49 0.93
N LYS A 46 6.25 11.71 1.44
CA LYS A 46 5.86 12.87 0.62
C LYS A 46 6.99 13.25 -0.33
N ASN A 47 6.64 13.40 -1.61
CA ASN A 47 7.54 13.83 -2.68
C ASN A 47 8.79 12.94 -2.85
N ARG A 48 8.67 11.65 -2.47
CA ARG A 48 9.69 10.62 -2.68
C ARG A 48 9.13 9.49 -3.53
N ASN A 49 9.94 9.00 -4.45
CA ASN A 49 9.59 7.85 -5.28
C ASN A 49 9.88 6.55 -4.53
N VAL A 50 8.95 5.61 -4.56
CA VAL A 50 9.20 4.25 -4.07
C VAL A 50 10.06 3.52 -5.10
N THR A 51 11.21 3.01 -4.68
CA THR A 51 12.16 2.31 -5.56
C THR A 51 11.98 0.80 -5.50
N TYR A 52 11.60 0.28 -4.34
CA TYR A 52 11.41 -1.14 -4.12
C TYR A 52 10.44 -1.40 -2.97
N MET A 53 9.77 -2.56 -3.03
CA MET A 53 8.88 -3.04 -1.98
C MET A 53 9.10 -4.54 -1.79
N ASP A 54 9.18 -4.98 -0.54
CA ASP A 54 9.37 -6.40 -0.18
C ASP A 54 8.47 -6.79 0.98
N TRP A 55 7.95 -8.01 0.99
CA TRP A 55 7.20 -8.55 2.12
C TRP A 55 8.09 -9.47 2.95
N SER A 56 8.03 -9.34 4.27
CA SER A 56 8.76 -10.25 5.15
C SER A 56 8.18 -11.65 5.09
N THR A 57 9.06 -12.64 4.90
CA THR A 57 8.68 -14.06 4.91
C THR A 57 8.43 -14.59 6.33
N GLN A 58 9.06 -13.99 7.33
CA GLN A 58 8.88 -14.35 8.75
C GLN A 58 7.64 -13.66 9.35
N HIS A 59 7.36 -12.44 8.92
CA HIS A 59 6.26 -11.61 9.42
C HIS A 59 5.45 -11.06 8.24
N PRO A 60 4.46 -11.82 7.72
CA PRO A 60 3.72 -11.43 6.51
C PRO A 60 2.94 -10.13 6.67
N GLU A 61 2.74 -9.64 7.90
CA GLU A 61 2.18 -8.32 8.14
C GLU A 61 3.11 -7.15 7.80
N LEU A 62 4.43 -7.38 7.77
CA LEU A 62 5.44 -6.36 7.55
C LEU A 62 5.76 -6.22 6.07
N LEU A 63 5.60 -4.99 5.59
CA LEU A 63 5.92 -4.55 4.24
C LEU A 63 7.05 -3.54 4.32
N LEU A 64 8.18 -3.85 3.71
CA LEU A 64 9.29 -2.93 3.54
C LEU A 64 9.07 -2.11 2.26
N ALA A 65 9.27 -0.80 2.34
CA ALA A 65 9.29 0.09 1.20
C ALA A 65 10.54 0.97 1.26
N SER A 66 11.33 1.00 0.18
CA SER A 66 12.43 1.96 0.03
C SER A 66 11.99 3.16 -0.78
N TYR A 67 12.45 4.32 -0.34
CA TYR A 67 12.19 5.61 -0.93
C TYR A 67 13.49 6.22 -1.43
N HIS A 68 13.42 6.80 -2.62
CA HIS A 68 14.50 7.57 -3.20
C HIS A 68 14.70 8.91 -2.46
N ARG A 69 15.76 9.63 -2.84
CA ARG A 69 16.04 10.98 -2.34
C ARG A 69 14.90 11.94 -2.69
N ASN A 70 14.59 12.84 -1.77
CA ASN A 70 13.72 13.98 -2.01
C ASN A 70 14.56 15.13 -2.61
N LYS A 71 14.19 15.66 -3.77
CA LYS A 71 14.90 16.80 -4.38
C LYS A 71 14.54 18.14 -3.72
N GLU A 72 13.42 18.21 -3.01
CA GLU A 72 12.90 19.43 -2.40
C GLU A 72 13.35 19.59 -0.93
N ALA A 73 13.87 18.52 -0.31
CA ALA A 73 14.33 18.51 1.06
C ALA A 73 15.80 18.01 1.16
N PRO A 74 16.79 18.87 0.84
CA PRO A 74 18.21 18.47 0.82
C PRO A 74 18.80 18.20 2.21
N ASN A 75 18.12 18.60 3.28
CA ASN A 75 18.57 18.37 4.67
C ASN A 75 18.16 16.98 5.19
N GLU A 76 17.32 16.24 4.45
CA GLU A 76 16.88 14.91 4.82
C GLU A 76 17.83 13.83 4.27
N PRO A 77 17.89 12.64 4.89
CA PRO A 77 18.68 11.53 4.36
C PRO A 77 18.27 11.16 2.93
N ASP A 78 19.28 10.86 2.12
CA ASP A 78 19.14 10.50 0.71
C ASP A 78 18.39 9.17 0.54
N GLY A 79 18.66 8.19 1.39
CA GLY A 79 17.96 6.90 1.40
C GLY A 79 17.07 6.76 2.62
N VAL A 80 15.80 6.42 2.40
CA VAL A 80 14.84 6.16 3.47
C VAL A 80 14.19 4.82 3.22
N CYS A 81 14.15 3.94 4.22
CA CYS A 81 13.41 2.70 4.18
C CYS A 81 12.40 2.69 5.33
N LEU A 82 11.15 2.42 4.99
CA LEU A 82 10.06 2.36 5.96
C LEU A 82 9.52 0.93 6.02
N ILE A 83 9.27 0.45 7.23
CA ILE A 83 8.52 -0.79 7.44
C ILE A 83 7.09 -0.44 7.83
N TRP A 84 6.16 -0.90 7.02
CA TRP A 84 4.73 -0.72 7.17
C TRP A 84 4.09 -1.97 7.74
N ASN A 85 3.16 -1.80 8.67
CA ASN A 85 2.37 -2.92 9.19
C ASN A 85 0.97 -2.93 8.60
N THR A 86 0.62 -4.01 7.90
CA THR A 86 -0.68 -4.20 7.25
C THR A 86 -1.82 -4.52 8.22
N LYS A 87 -1.52 -4.99 9.44
CA LYS A 87 -2.53 -5.31 10.46
C LYS A 87 -2.98 -4.06 11.23
N PHE A 88 -2.07 -3.13 11.54
CA PHE A 88 -2.42 -1.93 12.30
C PHE A 88 -3.08 -0.86 11.44
N LYS A 89 -4.16 -0.24 11.91
CA LYS A 89 -4.88 0.84 11.18
C LYS A 89 -4.16 2.19 11.18
N LYS A 90 -2.95 2.27 11.74
CA LYS A 90 -2.15 3.49 11.70
C LYS A 90 -1.45 3.59 10.35
N THR A 91 -1.43 4.79 9.80
CA THR A 91 -0.69 5.14 8.58
C THR A 91 0.73 5.60 8.89
N THR A 92 1.22 5.36 10.10
CA THR A 92 2.61 5.64 10.50
C THR A 92 3.47 4.40 10.28
N PRO A 93 4.70 4.56 9.79
CA PRO A 93 5.63 3.43 9.69
C PRO A 93 5.94 2.87 11.08
N GLU A 94 6.15 1.56 11.17
CA GLU A 94 6.53 0.89 12.42
C GLU A 94 8.03 1.06 12.69
N PHE A 95 8.84 1.01 11.63
CA PHE A 95 10.27 1.26 11.68
C PHE A 95 10.71 2.20 10.56
N GLU A 96 11.67 3.06 10.88
CA GLU A 96 12.26 4.03 9.99
C GLU A 96 13.77 3.81 9.94
N PHE A 97 14.31 3.55 8.76
CA PHE A 97 15.74 3.38 8.54
C PHE A 97 16.25 4.43 7.57
N PHE A 98 17.43 4.97 7.87
CA PHE A 98 18.05 6.03 7.10
C PHE A 98 19.39 5.56 6.53
N CYS A 99 19.68 5.97 5.30
CA CYS A 99 20.92 5.71 4.60
C CYS A 99 21.48 7.03 4.06
N GLN A 100 22.80 7.16 4.08
CA GLN A 100 23.51 8.34 3.55
C GLN A 100 23.56 8.38 2.01
N SER A 101 23.07 7.33 1.34
CA SER A 101 23.00 7.18 -0.11
C SER A 101 21.57 6.78 -0.51
N PRO A 102 21.11 7.14 -1.73
CA PRO A 102 19.83 6.69 -2.24
C PRO A 102 19.73 5.16 -2.25
N VAL A 103 18.59 4.64 -1.79
CA VAL A 103 18.30 3.20 -1.77
C VAL A 103 17.49 2.84 -3.01
N LEU A 104 18.02 1.92 -3.81
CA LEU A 104 17.35 1.41 -5.02
C LEU A 104 16.60 0.11 -4.77
N SER A 105 17.10 -0.71 -3.85
CA SER A 105 16.49 -1.97 -3.46
C SER A 105 16.77 -2.26 -1.99
N CYS A 106 15.83 -2.95 -1.35
CA CYS A 106 15.93 -3.36 0.04
C CYS A 106 15.19 -4.70 0.20
N CYS A 107 15.70 -5.61 1.03
CA CYS A 107 15.06 -6.91 1.23
C CYS A 107 15.14 -7.34 2.69
N PHE A 108 14.20 -8.17 3.10
CA PHE A 108 14.27 -8.82 4.41
C PHE A 108 15.33 -9.93 4.40
N ALA A 109 16.20 -9.94 5.42
CA ALA A 109 17.15 -11.04 5.61
C ALA A 109 16.39 -12.34 5.94
N LYS A 110 16.68 -13.42 5.21
CA LYS A 110 16.00 -14.72 5.35
C LYS A 110 16.56 -15.59 6.48
N PHE A 111 17.79 -15.33 6.93
CA PHE A 111 18.47 -16.11 7.96
C PHE A 111 19.27 -15.20 8.88
N ILE A 112 18.83 -15.06 10.12
CA ILE A 112 19.66 -14.55 11.23
C ILE A 112 19.98 -15.77 12.09
N HIS A 113 20.98 -16.56 11.68
CA HIS A 113 21.60 -17.50 12.60
C HIS A 113 22.77 -16.77 13.24
N LEU A 114 22.58 -16.33 14.48
CA LEU A 114 23.67 -16.03 15.40
C LEU A 114 23.88 -17.25 16.30
#